data_AF-A0A0F4RHC0-F1
#
_entry.id   AF-A0A0F4RHC0-F1
#
_cell.length_a   1.000
_cell.length_b   1.000
_cell.length_c   1.000
_cell.angle_alpha   90.00
_cell.angle_beta   90.00
_cell.angle_gamma   90.00
#
_symmetry.space_group_name_H-M   'P 1'
#
loop_
_entity.id
_entity.type
_entity.pdbx_description
1 polymer ?
#
loop_
_entity_poly.entity_id
_entity_poly.type
_entity_poly.pdbx_seq_one_letter_code
_entity_poly.pdbx_strand_id
1 'polypeptide(L)'
;MTAPSTRSVVSSLIEQCKVNSVSGLPPGLAISAELSEFYMQDFDRRMREQLNAHFFARYVDDIVLILPELENTNSLKALVEEALPPGLKLNFSKSKIYVFGNTKKKQTSVENSFDYLGFKFNVFEIGKDRPFARRVELDIASSKVKKNKTRVVKSLLQYLADGNFDDLIDRVRILTCGYQFFDERQQKKRSAGLQHTYSLISSNAPALAELDKFFVGMVLCRSGAIGGRLALALTNRQRKQLLKHSFDRGFVDRVHFRFSADRLADLMECWKYA
;
A
#
# COMPACT_ATOMS: atom_id res chain seq x y z
N MET A 1 -21.89 -13.66 -28.17
CA MET A 1 -21.44 -15.07 -28.11
C MET A 1 -19.92 -15.08 -28.20
N THR A 2 -19.22 -15.73 -27.27
CA THR A 2 -17.76 -15.94 -27.35
C THR A 2 -17.43 -16.91 -28.49
N ALA A 3 -16.37 -16.62 -29.26
CA ALA A 3 -15.97 -17.46 -30.39
C ALA A 3 -15.63 -18.88 -29.92
N PRO A 4 -15.99 -19.94 -30.69
CA PRO A 4 -15.69 -21.33 -30.34
C PRO A 4 -14.20 -21.58 -30.06
N SER A 5 -13.32 -20.92 -30.81
CA SER A 5 -11.86 -20.98 -30.62
C SER A 5 -11.43 -20.47 -29.25
N THR A 6 -11.99 -19.36 -28.78
CA THR A 6 -11.69 -18.80 -27.45
C THR A 6 -12.09 -19.77 -26.34
N ARG A 7 -13.26 -20.42 -26.47
CA ARG A 7 -13.71 -21.42 -25.49
C ARG A 7 -12.75 -22.60 -25.44
N SER A 8 -12.34 -23.11 -26.59
CA SER A 8 -11.37 -24.21 -26.68
C SER A 8 -10.04 -23.88 -26.00
N VAL A 9 -9.50 -22.68 -26.22
CA VAL A 9 -8.26 -22.22 -25.59
C VAL A 9 -8.37 -22.14 -24.06
N VAL A 10 -9.46 -21.54 -23.55
CA VAL A 10 -9.68 -21.44 -22.09
C VAL A 10 -9.88 -22.83 -21.47
N SER A 11 -10.65 -23.71 -22.12
CA SER A 11 -10.82 -25.09 -21.67
C SER A 11 -9.50 -25.84 -21.60
N SER A 12 -8.63 -25.70 -22.63
CA SER A 12 -7.31 -26.31 -22.64
C SER A 12 -6.43 -25.79 -21.49
N LEU A 13 -6.44 -24.49 -21.22
CA LEU A 13 -5.72 -23.91 -20.07
C LEU A 13 -6.18 -24.54 -18.74
N ILE A 14 -7.50 -24.62 -18.52
CA ILE A 14 -8.07 -25.19 -17.30
C ILE A 14 -7.70 -26.67 -17.16
N GLU A 15 -7.75 -27.43 -18.25
CA GLU A 15 -7.37 -28.84 -18.27
C GLU A 15 -5.89 -29.03 -17.95
N GLN A 16 -5.01 -28.23 -18.55
CA GLN A 16 -3.58 -28.26 -18.23
C GLN A 16 -3.31 -27.89 -16.77
N CYS A 17 -4.03 -26.93 -16.19
CA CYS A 17 -3.91 -26.64 -14.76
C CYS A 17 -4.27 -27.87 -13.91
N LYS A 18 -5.34 -28.59 -14.26
CA LYS A 18 -5.72 -29.84 -13.56
C LYS A 18 -4.67 -30.93 -13.70
N VAL A 19 -4.18 -31.19 -14.91
CA VAL A 19 -3.14 -32.21 -15.19
C VAL A 19 -1.87 -31.93 -14.40
N ASN A 20 -1.47 -30.67 -14.32
CA ASN A 20 -0.28 -30.24 -13.57
C ASN A 20 -0.54 -30.03 -12.07
N SER A 21 -1.71 -30.41 -11.56
CA SER A 21 -2.10 -30.22 -10.15
C SER A 21 -1.97 -28.78 -9.66
N VAL A 22 -2.17 -27.81 -10.54
CA VAL A 22 -2.21 -26.38 -10.19
C VAL A 22 -3.55 -26.11 -9.52
N SER A 23 -3.51 -25.81 -8.22
CA SER A 23 -4.70 -25.41 -7.47
C SER A 23 -5.06 -23.96 -7.80
N GLY A 24 -6.22 -23.77 -8.42
CA GLY A 24 -6.71 -22.45 -8.82
C GLY A 24 -6.10 -21.94 -10.13
N LEU A 25 -6.05 -20.61 -10.27
CA LEU A 25 -5.51 -19.95 -11.47
C LEU A 25 -4.01 -19.67 -11.29
N PRO A 26 -3.17 -20.00 -12.29
CA PRO A 26 -1.73 -19.78 -12.18
C PRO A 26 -1.40 -18.28 -12.15
N PRO A 27 -0.54 -17.82 -11.23
CA PRO A 27 -0.13 -16.42 -11.17
C PRO A 27 0.75 -16.06 -12.37
N GLY A 28 0.66 -14.81 -12.83
CA GLY A 28 1.52 -14.27 -13.88
C GLY A 28 0.98 -14.38 -15.30
N LEU A 29 -0.11 -15.15 -15.53
CA LEU A 29 -0.86 -15.06 -16.78
C LEU A 29 -1.82 -13.88 -16.71
N ALA A 30 -1.89 -13.08 -17.79
CA ALA A 30 -2.84 -11.98 -17.89
C ALA A 30 -4.27 -12.48 -17.61
N ILE A 31 -4.71 -13.51 -18.36
CA ILE A 31 -6.06 -14.09 -18.27
C ILE A 31 -6.46 -14.59 -16.88
N SER A 32 -5.51 -14.94 -16.01
CA SER A 32 -5.82 -15.36 -14.63
C SER A 32 -6.44 -14.23 -13.81
N ALA A 33 -6.07 -12.98 -14.10
CA ALA A 33 -6.68 -11.81 -13.44
C ALA A 33 -8.14 -11.65 -13.87
N GLU A 34 -8.43 -11.66 -15.18
CA GLU A 34 -9.80 -11.52 -15.67
C GLU A 34 -10.70 -12.69 -15.26
N LEU A 35 -10.17 -13.92 -15.24
CA LEU A 35 -10.93 -15.09 -14.77
C LEU A 35 -11.24 -15.02 -13.27
N SER A 36 -10.31 -14.52 -12.45
CA SER A 36 -10.55 -14.29 -11.02
C SER A 36 -11.65 -13.25 -10.81
N GLU A 37 -11.61 -12.15 -11.56
CA GLU A 37 -12.64 -11.10 -11.49
C GLU A 37 -14.01 -11.61 -11.94
N PHE A 38 -14.07 -12.39 -13.02
CA PHE A 38 -15.31 -13.03 -13.47
C PHE A 38 -15.87 -14.00 -12.42
N TYR A 39 -15.01 -14.78 -11.77
CA TYR A 39 -15.40 -15.73 -10.73
C TYR A 39 -16.05 -15.04 -9.52
N MET A 40 -15.63 -13.82 -9.21
CA MET A 40 -16.14 -13.02 -8.09
C MET A 40 -17.35 -12.15 -8.44
N GLN A 41 -17.78 -12.10 -9.71
CA GLN A 41 -18.80 -11.16 -10.17
C GLN A 41 -20.16 -11.33 -9.46
N ASP A 42 -20.59 -12.57 -9.26
CA ASP A 42 -21.86 -12.85 -8.55
C ASP A 42 -21.77 -12.54 -7.06
N PHE A 43 -20.61 -12.78 -6.44
CA PHE A 43 -20.34 -12.38 -5.07
C PHE A 43 -20.42 -10.85 -4.91
N ASP A 44 -19.74 -10.10 -5.78
CA ASP A 44 -19.75 -8.64 -5.76
C ASP A 44 -21.15 -8.06 -5.95
N ARG A 45 -21.98 -8.69 -6.80
CA ARG A 45 -23.39 -8.33 -6.98
C ARG A 45 -24.18 -8.56 -5.70
N ARG A 46 -24.06 -9.74 -5.09
CA ARG A 46 -24.75 -10.08 -3.82
C ARG A 46 -24.36 -9.15 -2.68
N MET A 47 -23.07 -8.81 -2.55
CA MET A 47 -22.60 -7.88 -1.51
C MET A 47 -23.21 -6.48 -1.65
N ARG A 48 -23.45 -6.02 -2.89
CA ARG A 48 -24.11 -4.73 -3.14
C ARG A 48 -25.62 -4.79 -2.89
N GLU A 49 -26.28 -5.83 -3.37
CA GLU A 49 -27.75 -5.92 -3.37
C GLU A 49 -28.30 -6.47 -2.05
N GLN A 50 -27.79 -7.59 -1.55
CA GLN A 50 -28.38 -8.31 -0.41
C GLN A 50 -28.06 -7.66 0.94
N LEU A 51 -26.88 -7.04 1.08
CA LEU A 51 -26.49 -6.37 2.32
C LEU A 51 -26.95 -4.91 2.40
N ASN A 52 -27.63 -4.41 1.36
CA ASN A 52 -28.02 -3.00 1.24
C ASN A 52 -26.85 -2.06 1.56
N ALA A 53 -25.66 -2.38 1.04
CA ALA A 53 -24.43 -1.69 1.42
C ALA A 53 -24.45 -0.25 0.91
N HIS A 54 -24.15 0.71 1.80
CA HIS A 54 -23.90 2.09 1.39
C HIS A 54 -22.69 2.20 0.46
N PHE A 55 -21.71 1.32 0.65
CA PHE A 55 -20.54 1.22 -0.21
C PHE A 55 -19.96 -0.20 -0.19
N PHE A 56 -19.53 -0.68 -1.35
CA PHE A 56 -18.79 -1.92 -1.52
C PHE A 56 -17.66 -1.68 -2.52
N ALA A 57 -16.44 -2.06 -2.15
CA ALA A 57 -15.34 -2.14 -3.09
C ALA A 57 -14.47 -3.38 -2.79
N ARG A 58 -13.99 -4.01 -3.85
CA ARG A 58 -13.06 -5.13 -3.81
C ARG A 58 -11.85 -4.80 -4.67
N TYR A 59 -10.67 -5.08 -4.15
CA TYR A 59 -9.40 -5.04 -4.87
C TYR A 59 -8.73 -6.40 -4.74
N VAL A 60 -8.88 -7.25 -5.76
CA VAL A 60 -8.50 -8.66 -5.70
C VAL A 60 -9.18 -9.33 -4.50
N ASP A 61 -8.43 -9.64 -3.43
CA ASP A 61 -8.92 -10.30 -2.22
C ASP A 61 -9.32 -9.30 -1.12
N ASP A 62 -8.88 -8.03 -1.22
CA ASP A 62 -9.11 -7.01 -0.20
C ASP A 62 -10.47 -6.33 -0.40
N ILE A 63 -11.39 -6.59 0.52
CA ILE A 63 -12.77 -6.11 0.47
C ILE A 63 -13.01 -5.04 1.55
N VAL A 64 -13.72 -3.98 1.19
CA VAL A 64 -14.26 -2.99 2.13
C VAL A 64 -15.77 -2.84 1.93
N LEU A 65 -16.52 -2.95 3.02
CA LEU A 65 -17.97 -2.73 3.07
C LEU A 65 -18.28 -1.61 4.05
N ILE A 66 -19.21 -0.74 3.64
CA ILE A 66 -19.88 0.21 4.52
C ILE A 66 -21.36 -0.17 4.51
N LEU A 67 -21.86 -0.57 5.66
CA LEU A 67 -23.21 -1.09 5.85
C LEU A 67 -24.03 -0.12 6.69
N PRO A 68 -25.37 -0.14 6.56
CA PRO A 68 -26.24 0.44 7.57
C PRO A 68 -26.03 -0.26 8.93
N GLU A 69 -26.66 0.26 9.97
CA GLU A 69 -26.65 -0.39 11.27
C GLU A 69 -27.18 -1.83 11.15
N LEU A 70 -26.41 -2.78 11.69
CA LEU A 70 -26.74 -4.20 11.68
C LEU A 70 -27.23 -4.61 13.06
N GLU A 71 -28.35 -5.34 13.11
CA GLU A 71 -28.89 -5.89 14.36
C GLU A 71 -27.94 -6.93 14.98
N ASN A 72 -27.22 -7.68 14.14
CA ASN A 72 -26.27 -8.72 14.58
C ASN A 72 -25.05 -8.79 13.65
N THR A 73 -23.85 -8.59 14.19
CA THR A 73 -22.60 -8.70 13.42
C THR A 73 -22.22 -10.15 13.10
N ASN A 74 -22.73 -11.14 13.84
CA ASN A 74 -22.46 -12.55 13.58
C ASN A 74 -23.20 -13.07 12.35
N SER A 75 -24.40 -12.53 12.04
CA SER A 75 -25.12 -12.90 10.82
C SER A 75 -24.42 -12.39 9.57
N LEU A 76 -23.72 -11.25 9.65
CA LEU A 76 -22.91 -10.72 8.54
C LEU A 76 -21.86 -11.73 8.09
N LYS A 77 -21.14 -12.35 9.04
CA LYS A 77 -20.13 -13.36 8.71
C LYS A 77 -20.73 -14.50 7.88
N ALA A 78 -21.83 -15.08 8.35
CA ALA A 78 -22.51 -16.18 7.66
C ALA A 78 -23.00 -15.77 6.26
N LEU A 79 -23.59 -14.58 6.13
CA LEU A 79 -24.08 -14.06 4.85
C LEU A 79 -22.95 -13.88 3.83
N VAL A 80 -21.80 -13.34 4.26
CA VAL A 80 -20.65 -13.16 3.37
C VAL A 80 -20.06 -14.52 3.00
N GLU A 81 -19.96 -15.48 3.92
CA GLU A 81 -19.50 -16.85 3.64
C GLU A 81 -20.43 -17.60 2.68
N GLU A 82 -21.75 -17.46 2.83
CA GLU A 82 -22.74 -18.07 1.94
C GLU A 82 -22.69 -17.49 0.52
N ALA A 83 -22.39 -16.20 0.41
CA ALA A 83 -22.25 -15.54 -0.88
C ALA A 83 -20.97 -15.92 -1.63
N LEU A 84 -19.94 -16.45 -0.95
CA LEU A 84 -18.67 -16.80 -1.58
C LEU A 84 -18.86 -17.89 -2.64
N PRO A 85 -18.15 -17.80 -3.77
CA PRO A 85 -18.04 -18.90 -4.69
C PRO A 85 -17.44 -20.16 -4.02
N PRO A 86 -17.83 -21.36 -4.48
CA PRO A 86 -17.33 -22.61 -3.91
C PRO A 86 -15.80 -22.71 -3.97
N GLY A 87 -15.19 -23.37 -2.98
CA GLY A 87 -13.73 -23.52 -2.91
C GLY A 87 -12.97 -22.31 -2.39
N LEU A 88 -13.63 -21.16 -2.17
CA LEU A 88 -13.05 -20.03 -1.47
C LEU A 88 -13.41 -20.05 0.02
N LYS A 89 -12.54 -19.48 0.84
CA LYS A 89 -12.75 -19.30 2.28
C LYS A 89 -12.28 -17.92 2.67
N LEU A 90 -13.10 -17.21 3.43
CA LEU A 90 -12.71 -15.92 3.98
C LEU A 90 -11.74 -16.10 5.15
N ASN A 91 -10.73 -15.24 5.17
CA ASN A 91 -9.82 -15.17 6.30
C ASN A 91 -10.35 -14.18 7.35
N PHE A 92 -11.43 -14.56 8.05
CA PHE A 92 -12.04 -13.71 9.08
C PHE A 92 -11.11 -13.34 10.22
N SER A 93 -10.02 -14.09 10.46
CA SER A 93 -9.03 -13.73 11.48
C SER A 93 -8.33 -12.40 11.21
N LYS A 94 -8.30 -11.98 9.92
CA LYS A 94 -7.73 -10.70 9.49
C LYS A 94 -8.81 -9.63 9.23
N SER A 95 -10.07 -10.05 9.09
CA SER A 95 -11.20 -9.14 8.92
C SER A 95 -11.51 -8.41 10.23
N LYS A 96 -11.85 -7.13 10.13
CA LYS A 96 -12.19 -6.28 11.28
C LYS A 96 -13.52 -5.59 11.02
N ILE A 97 -14.36 -5.52 12.04
CA ILE A 97 -15.64 -4.80 12.01
C ILE A 97 -15.49 -3.58 12.91
N TYR A 98 -15.85 -2.42 12.38
CA TYR A 98 -15.81 -1.15 13.08
C TYR A 98 -17.22 -0.61 13.21
N VAL A 99 -17.68 -0.42 14.43
CA VAL A 99 -19.01 0.15 14.73
C VAL A 99 -18.85 1.64 14.99
N PHE A 100 -19.76 2.44 14.42
CA PHE A 100 -19.72 3.89 14.44
C PHE A 100 -20.98 4.44 15.12
N GLY A 101 -20.82 5.21 16.18
CA GLY A 101 -21.94 5.81 16.92
C GLY A 101 -22.49 7.10 16.28
N ASN A 102 -23.73 7.47 16.61
CA ASN A 102 -24.37 8.69 16.08
C ASN A 102 -24.27 9.90 17.02
N THR A 103 -23.46 9.82 18.08
CA THR A 103 -23.36 10.87 19.10
C THR A 103 -22.51 12.05 18.63
N LYS A 104 -23.09 13.26 18.68
CA LYS A 104 -22.42 14.51 18.29
C LYS A 104 -21.53 15.03 19.40
N LYS A 105 -20.24 15.24 19.14
CA LYS A 105 -19.29 15.78 20.12
C LYS A 105 -18.82 17.19 19.75
N LYS A 106 -18.58 18.01 20.77
CA LYS A 106 -18.06 19.39 20.59
C LYS A 106 -16.59 19.37 20.17
N GLN A 107 -15.83 18.43 20.72
CA GLN A 107 -14.45 18.12 20.30
C GLN A 107 -14.46 16.71 19.73
N THR A 108 -14.08 16.55 18.47
CA THR A 108 -14.05 15.23 17.80
C THR A 108 -12.68 14.58 17.97
N SER A 109 -12.65 13.32 18.38
CA SER A 109 -11.46 12.46 18.29
C SER A 109 -11.62 11.41 17.18
N VAL A 110 -10.52 10.72 16.86
CA VAL A 110 -10.58 9.52 16.02
C VAL A 110 -11.39 8.47 16.78
N GLU A 111 -12.48 8.01 16.17
CA GLU A 111 -13.34 6.96 16.74
C GLU A 111 -12.77 5.59 16.42
N ASN A 112 -12.44 5.37 15.14
CA ASN A 112 -11.84 4.14 14.66
C ASN A 112 -10.80 4.43 13.58
N SER A 113 -9.82 3.53 13.47
CA SER A 113 -8.86 3.55 12.35
C SER A 113 -8.61 2.15 11.79
N PHE A 114 -8.36 2.10 10.48
CA PHE A 114 -8.10 0.86 9.76
C PHE A 114 -7.18 1.08 8.57
N ASP A 115 -6.50 0.02 8.15
CA ASP A 115 -5.61 0.06 6.98
C ASP A 115 -6.31 -0.59 5.77
N TYR A 116 -6.25 0.04 4.59
CA TYR A 116 -6.74 -0.52 3.33
C TYR A 116 -5.87 -0.04 2.17
N LEU A 117 -5.41 -0.97 1.33
CA LEU A 117 -4.53 -0.70 0.17
C LEU A 117 -3.27 0.13 0.48
N GLY A 118 -2.74 -0.01 1.69
CA GLY A 118 -1.54 0.70 2.14
C GLY A 118 -1.78 2.10 2.70
N PHE A 119 -3.03 2.56 2.76
CA PHE A 119 -3.45 3.76 3.48
C PHE A 119 -3.98 3.40 4.85
N LYS A 120 -3.82 4.33 5.80
CA LYS A 120 -4.50 4.31 7.10
C LYS A 120 -5.64 5.32 7.08
N PHE A 121 -6.84 4.84 7.32
CA PHE A 121 -8.04 5.66 7.45
C PHE A 121 -8.23 5.99 8.93
N ASN A 122 -8.29 7.28 9.26
CA ASN A 122 -8.66 7.77 10.58
C ASN A 122 -10.06 8.38 10.47
N VAL A 123 -11.06 7.68 11.01
CA VAL A 123 -12.46 8.11 10.96
C VAL A 123 -12.81 8.78 12.28
N PHE A 124 -13.19 10.05 12.21
CA PHE A 124 -13.51 10.86 13.37
C PHE A 124 -14.98 10.72 13.74
N GLU A 125 -15.26 11.00 15.02
CA GLU A 125 -16.61 11.17 15.55
C GLU A 125 -17.34 12.31 14.82
N ILE A 126 -18.68 12.30 14.89
CA ILE A 126 -19.50 13.34 14.27
C ILE A 126 -19.33 14.64 15.05
N GLY A 127 -18.90 15.69 14.35
CA GLY A 127 -18.81 17.05 14.90
C GLY A 127 -20.18 17.70 15.08
N LYS A 128 -20.24 18.78 15.87
CA LYS A 128 -21.45 19.61 16.01
C LYS A 128 -21.67 20.58 14.85
N ASP A 129 -20.67 20.75 13.99
CA ASP A 129 -20.74 21.64 12.83
C ASP A 129 -21.57 21.00 11.70
N ARG A 130 -22.28 21.81 10.93
CA ARG A 130 -23.08 21.35 9.78
C ARG A 130 -22.23 21.39 8.49
N PRO A 131 -22.40 20.43 7.57
CA PRO A 131 -23.25 19.24 7.67
C PRO A 131 -22.71 18.23 8.69
N PHE A 132 -23.62 17.49 9.36
CA PHE A 132 -23.26 16.45 10.32
C PHE A 132 -22.65 15.25 9.60
N ALA A 133 -21.38 15.36 9.23
CA ALA A 133 -20.63 14.33 8.53
C ALA A 133 -19.40 13.91 9.36
N ARG A 134 -19.01 12.65 9.18
CA ARG A 134 -17.75 12.15 9.73
C ARG A 134 -16.61 12.69 8.90
N ARG A 135 -15.63 13.31 9.57
CA ARG A 135 -14.36 13.65 8.94
C ARG A 135 -13.53 12.37 8.80
N VAL A 136 -12.89 12.19 7.65
CA VAL A 136 -11.97 11.07 7.41
C VAL A 136 -10.64 11.66 6.97
N GLU A 137 -9.57 11.28 7.65
CA GLU A 137 -8.21 11.65 7.25
C GLU A 137 -7.43 10.40 6.84
N LEU A 138 -6.63 10.55 5.79
CA LEU A 138 -5.77 9.49 5.27
C LEU A 138 -4.32 9.74 5.66
N ASP A 139 -3.67 8.66 6.06
CA ASP A 139 -2.25 8.61 6.38
C ASP A 139 -1.61 7.37 5.73
N ILE A 140 -0.30 7.19 5.86
CA ILE A 140 0.42 6.00 5.41
C ILE A 140 0.17 4.86 6.40
N ALA A 141 -0.20 3.67 5.90
CA ALA A 141 -0.37 2.49 6.76
C ALA A 141 0.90 2.19 7.56
N SER A 142 0.72 1.80 8.83
CA SER A 142 1.83 1.53 9.77
C SER A 142 2.81 0.48 9.23
N SER A 143 2.31 -0.53 8.54
CA SER A 143 3.09 -1.57 7.86
C SER A 143 3.99 -0.99 6.76
N LYS A 144 3.52 0.03 6.05
CA LYS A 144 4.27 0.72 4.98
C LYS A 144 5.28 1.72 5.55
N VAL A 145 4.96 2.38 6.67
CA VAL A 145 5.93 3.18 7.44
C VAL A 145 7.09 2.30 7.88
N LYS A 146 6.80 1.15 8.50
CA LYS A 146 7.82 0.16 8.90
C LYS A 146 8.66 -0.28 7.70
N LYS A 147 8.04 -0.59 6.57
CA LYS A 147 8.75 -0.96 5.33
C LYS A 147 9.71 0.13 4.85
N ASN A 148 9.29 1.40 4.87
CA ASN A 148 10.17 2.52 4.51
C ASN A 148 11.34 2.66 5.49
N LYS A 149 11.11 2.53 6.80
CA LYS A 149 12.19 2.50 7.80
C LYS A 149 13.19 1.37 7.54
N THR A 150 12.71 0.16 7.22
CA THR A 150 13.57 -0.96 6.82
C THR A 150 14.42 -0.61 5.60
N ARG A 151 13.83 0.01 4.56
CA ARG A 151 14.57 0.41 3.36
C ARG A 151 15.61 1.49 3.63
N VAL A 152 15.32 2.46 4.50
CA VAL A 152 16.32 3.43 4.96
C VAL A 152 17.50 2.71 5.60
N VAL A 153 17.23 1.80 6.55
CA VAL A 153 18.29 1.04 7.23
C VAL A 153 19.10 0.19 6.24
N LYS A 154 18.44 -0.52 5.33
CA LYS A 154 19.13 -1.34 4.32
C LYS A 154 19.99 -0.50 3.36
N SER A 155 19.53 0.69 2.98
CA SER A 155 20.31 1.61 2.14
C SER A 155 21.59 2.05 2.85
N LEU A 156 21.50 2.36 4.15
CA LEU A 156 22.65 2.72 4.98
C LEU A 156 23.60 1.55 5.20
N LEU A 157 23.07 0.34 5.42
CA LEU A 157 23.88 -0.87 5.57
C LEU A 157 24.60 -1.24 4.27
N GLN A 158 23.94 -1.08 3.12
CA GLN A 158 24.56 -1.30 1.81
C GLN A 158 25.73 -0.33 1.60
N TYR A 159 25.52 0.96 1.89
CA TYR A 159 26.59 1.96 1.86
C TYR A 159 27.77 1.62 2.79
N LEU A 160 27.49 1.11 3.99
CA LEU A 160 28.55 0.66 4.90
C LEU A 160 29.33 -0.56 4.39
N ALA A 161 28.79 -1.29 3.41
CA ALA A 161 29.43 -2.45 2.80
C ALA A 161 30.25 -2.06 1.56
N ASP A 162 29.73 -1.18 0.70
CA ASP A 162 30.35 -0.83 -0.59
C ASP A 162 31.00 0.56 -0.64
N GLY A 163 30.71 1.45 0.32
CA GLY A 163 31.20 2.83 0.35
C GLY A 163 30.62 3.74 -0.75
N ASN A 164 29.65 3.27 -1.55
CA ASN A 164 29.12 4.02 -2.67
C ASN A 164 28.07 5.04 -2.22
N PHE A 165 28.51 6.29 -2.06
CA PHE A 165 27.66 7.37 -1.60
C PHE A 165 26.63 7.82 -2.65
N ASP A 166 26.97 7.75 -3.95
CA ASP A 166 26.06 8.15 -5.03
C ASP A 166 24.83 7.22 -5.09
N ASP A 167 25.04 5.93 -4.83
CA ASP A 167 23.93 4.99 -4.68
C ASP A 167 23.11 5.27 -3.42
N LEU A 168 23.75 5.62 -2.30
CA LEU A 168 23.04 5.96 -1.07
C LEU A 168 22.12 7.19 -1.27
N ILE A 169 22.63 8.26 -1.89
CA ILE A 169 21.85 9.47 -2.10
C ILE A 169 20.69 9.20 -3.07
N ASP A 170 20.89 8.42 -4.13
CA ASP A 170 19.83 8.05 -5.06
C ASP A 170 18.77 7.16 -4.42
N ARG A 171 19.16 6.19 -3.58
CA ARG A 171 18.22 5.40 -2.77
C ARG A 171 17.38 6.29 -1.85
N VAL A 172 18.00 7.29 -1.20
CA VAL A 172 17.28 8.27 -0.37
C VAL A 172 16.30 9.10 -1.22
N ARG A 173 16.69 9.54 -2.42
CA ARG A 173 15.78 10.24 -3.35
C ARG A 173 14.57 9.39 -3.73
N ILE A 174 14.78 8.10 -4.03
CA ILE A 174 13.69 7.17 -4.36
C ILE A 174 12.72 6.99 -3.19
N LEU A 175 13.22 6.97 -1.94
CA LEU A 175 12.39 6.82 -0.75
C LEU A 175 11.61 8.09 -0.40
N THR A 176 12.24 9.26 -0.55
CA THR A 176 11.71 10.54 -0.06
C THR A 176 10.89 11.31 -1.10
N CYS A 177 11.04 11.00 -2.39
CA CYS A 177 10.50 11.81 -3.48
C CYS A 177 9.70 10.99 -4.51
N GLY A 178 9.14 11.69 -5.50
CA GLY A 178 8.67 11.05 -6.72
C GLY A 178 9.83 10.78 -7.68
N TYR A 179 9.63 9.85 -8.59
CA TYR A 179 10.58 9.62 -9.68
C TYR A 179 9.89 9.14 -10.95
N GLN A 180 10.57 9.34 -12.08
CA GLN A 180 10.13 8.92 -13.39
C GLN A 180 11.14 7.98 -14.04
N PHE A 181 10.61 7.02 -14.80
CA PHE A 181 11.40 6.10 -15.61
C PHE A 181 10.65 5.74 -16.90
N PHE A 182 11.38 5.23 -17.88
CA PHE A 182 10.78 4.73 -19.12
C PHE A 182 10.50 3.23 -18.99
N ASP A 183 9.26 2.84 -19.19
CA ASP A 183 8.82 1.44 -19.20
C ASP A 183 8.90 0.93 -20.65
N GLU A 184 9.93 0.15 -20.94
CA GLU A 184 10.18 -0.39 -22.28
C GLU A 184 9.09 -1.35 -22.76
N ARG A 185 8.43 -2.08 -21.84
CA ARG A 185 7.38 -3.04 -22.22
C ARG A 185 6.14 -2.34 -22.75
N GLN A 186 5.82 -1.17 -22.17
CA GLN A 186 4.65 -0.39 -22.54
C GLN A 186 4.99 0.85 -23.37
N GLN A 187 6.27 1.01 -23.75
CA GLN A 187 6.81 2.13 -24.53
C GLN A 187 6.34 3.51 -24.01
N LYS A 188 6.35 3.70 -22.69
CA LYS A 188 5.86 4.95 -22.07
C LYS A 188 6.57 5.34 -20.79
N LYS A 189 6.54 6.64 -20.50
CA LYS A 189 7.04 7.19 -19.24
C LYS A 189 6.07 6.84 -18.10
N ARG A 190 6.63 6.38 -16.98
CA ARG A 190 5.92 6.10 -15.73
C ARG A 190 6.43 7.02 -14.64
N SER A 191 5.53 7.43 -13.76
CA SER A 191 5.87 8.14 -12.52
C SER A 191 5.50 7.28 -11.31
N ALA A 192 6.39 7.22 -10.34
CA ALA A 192 6.25 6.43 -9.12
C ALA A 192 6.88 7.16 -7.93
N GLY A 193 6.89 6.53 -6.76
CA GLY A 193 7.43 7.10 -5.52
C GLY A 193 6.36 7.63 -4.59
N LEU A 194 6.80 8.31 -3.53
CA LEU A 194 5.99 8.64 -2.35
C LEU A 194 4.71 9.40 -2.71
N GLN A 195 4.85 10.51 -3.44
CA GLN A 195 3.74 11.38 -3.84
C GLN A 195 2.72 10.72 -4.79
N HIS A 196 3.16 9.79 -5.63
CA HIS A 196 2.25 9.08 -6.54
C HIS A 196 1.51 7.96 -5.81
N THR A 197 2.24 7.23 -4.95
CA THR A 197 1.68 6.13 -4.16
C THR A 197 0.65 6.63 -3.15
N TYR A 198 0.96 7.74 -2.47
CA TYR A 198 0.16 8.27 -1.38
C TYR A 198 -0.49 9.61 -1.75
N SER A 199 -0.93 9.78 -2.99
CA SER A 199 -1.51 11.04 -3.50
C SER A 199 -2.74 11.53 -2.73
N LEU A 200 -3.37 10.67 -1.92
CA LEU A 200 -4.58 10.96 -1.14
C LEU A 200 -4.31 11.31 0.33
N ILE A 201 -3.08 11.19 0.84
CA ILE A 201 -2.78 11.58 2.24
C ILE A 201 -2.73 13.10 2.36
N SER A 202 -2.99 13.60 3.57
CA SER A 202 -2.87 15.04 3.84
C SER A 202 -1.40 15.49 3.78
N SER A 203 -1.17 16.76 3.41
CA SER A 203 0.18 17.32 3.39
C SER A 203 0.85 17.35 4.76
N ASN A 204 0.07 17.31 5.84
CA ASN A 204 0.54 17.25 7.22
C ASN A 204 0.42 15.85 7.84
N ALA A 205 0.39 14.80 7.02
CA ALA A 205 0.22 13.43 7.46
C ALA A 205 1.30 13.04 8.50
N PRO A 206 0.90 12.59 9.71
CA PRO A 206 1.85 12.26 10.79
C PRO A 206 2.94 11.25 10.40
N ALA A 207 2.63 10.30 9.52
CA ALA A 207 3.63 9.32 9.07
C ALA A 207 4.81 9.94 8.32
N LEU A 208 4.61 11.06 7.60
CA LEU A 208 5.71 11.75 6.92
C LEU A 208 6.70 12.32 7.93
N ALA A 209 6.19 13.00 8.96
CA ALA A 209 6.99 13.53 10.06
C ALA A 209 7.69 12.41 10.86
N GLU A 210 7.01 11.26 11.05
CA GLU A 210 7.60 10.08 11.70
C GLU A 210 8.79 9.52 10.90
N LEU A 211 8.63 9.41 9.57
CA LEU A 211 9.68 8.93 8.67
C LEU A 211 10.87 9.90 8.63
N ASP A 212 10.62 11.21 8.61
CA ASP A 212 11.67 12.22 8.67
C ASP A 212 12.44 12.18 9.99
N LYS A 213 11.75 12.14 11.13
CA LYS A 213 12.39 12.00 12.45
C LYS A 213 13.27 10.75 12.49
N PHE A 214 12.77 9.63 11.97
CA PHE A 214 13.54 8.39 11.90
C PHE A 214 14.77 8.51 11.00
N PHE A 215 14.62 9.04 9.78
CA PHE A 215 15.71 9.20 8.83
C PHE A 215 16.79 10.14 9.36
N VAL A 216 16.41 11.33 9.85
CA VAL A 216 17.32 12.29 10.48
C VAL A 216 18.01 11.67 11.68
N GLY A 217 17.26 10.96 12.53
CA GLY A 217 17.82 10.22 13.67
C GLY A 217 18.89 9.23 13.24
N MET A 218 18.66 8.42 12.21
CA MET A 218 19.64 7.47 11.68
C MET A 218 20.88 8.16 11.08
N VAL A 219 20.69 9.24 10.33
CA VAL A 219 21.78 9.99 9.69
C VAL A 219 22.60 10.79 10.70
N LEU A 220 22.04 11.20 11.83
CA LEU A 220 22.75 11.96 12.87
C LEU A 220 23.27 11.10 14.02
N CYS A 221 22.75 9.88 14.17
CA CYS A 221 23.18 8.96 15.22
C CYS A 221 24.69 8.69 15.12
N ARG A 222 25.36 8.72 16.28
CA ARG A 222 26.81 8.48 16.41
C ARG A 222 27.13 7.29 17.32
N SER A 223 26.11 6.58 17.81
CA SER A 223 26.24 5.47 18.76
C SER A 223 25.51 4.22 18.26
N GLY A 224 25.75 3.09 18.92
CA GLY A 224 25.19 1.80 18.55
C GLY A 224 25.83 1.17 17.31
N ALA A 225 25.38 -0.06 16.98
CA ALA A 225 26.01 -0.90 15.96
C ALA A 225 26.02 -0.28 14.55
N ILE A 226 24.94 0.41 14.16
CA ILE A 226 24.84 1.07 12.85
C ILE A 226 25.32 2.52 12.94
N GLY A 227 24.83 3.29 13.91
CA GLY A 227 25.13 4.72 14.03
C GLY A 227 26.62 5.00 14.27
N GLY A 228 27.30 4.20 15.10
CA GLY A 228 28.74 4.32 15.31
C GLY A 228 29.56 4.06 14.05
N ARG A 229 29.19 3.05 13.25
CA ARG A 229 29.83 2.78 11.96
C ARG A 229 29.59 3.89 10.95
N LEU A 230 28.36 4.40 10.88
CA LEU A 230 28.04 5.56 10.05
C LEU A 230 28.81 6.80 10.48
N ALA A 231 29.01 7.03 11.79
CA ALA A 231 29.82 8.11 12.36
C ALA A 231 31.19 8.21 11.69
N LEU A 232 31.82 7.07 11.47
CA LEU A 232 33.15 6.96 10.87
C LEU A 232 33.10 7.00 9.33
N ALA A 233 32.10 6.38 8.72
CA ALA A 233 32.01 6.27 7.25
C ALA A 233 31.54 7.56 6.56
N LEU A 234 30.54 8.26 7.13
CA LEU A 234 29.95 9.45 6.50
C LEU A 234 30.68 10.74 6.91
N THR A 235 31.18 11.46 5.92
CA THR A 235 31.69 12.83 6.10
C THR A 235 30.57 13.82 6.47
N ASN A 236 30.93 14.94 7.08
CA ASN A 236 29.97 16.02 7.37
C ASN A 236 29.31 16.59 6.10
N ARG A 237 30.03 16.62 4.97
CA ARG A 237 29.48 17.05 3.68
C ARG A 237 28.40 16.08 3.18
N GLN A 238 28.68 14.78 3.24
CA GLN A 238 27.72 13.74 2.86
C GLN A 238 26.48 13.75 3.75
N ARG A 239 26.64 13.92 5.07
CA ARG A 239 25.49 14.09 6.00
C ARG A 239 24.64 15.29 5.62
N LYS A 240 25.26 16.44 5.37
CA LYS A 240 24.55 17.63 4.92
C LYS A 240 23.79 17.39 3.61
N GLN A 241 24.35 16.61 2.68
CA GLN A 241 23.66 16.24 1.43
C GLN A 241 22.45 15.33 1.69
N LEU A 242 22.58 14.29 2.52
CA LEU A 242 21.47 13.41 2.88
C LEU A 242 20.32 14.18 3.55
N LEU A 243 20.65 15.08 4.48
CA LEU A 243 19.67 15.87 5.24
C LEU A 243 18.96 16.96 4.42
N LYS A 244 19.36 17.18 3.16
CA LYS A 244 18.56 18.00 2.23
C LYS A 244 17.27 17.29 1.82
N HIS A 245 17.23 15.97 1.91
CA HIS A 245 16.06 15.17 1.58
C HIS A 245 15.16 14.99 2.82
N SER A 246 13.85 14.97 2.57
CA SER A 246 12.81 14.79 3.58
C SER A 246 11.58 14.18 2.91
N PHE A 247 10.95 13.22 3.59
CA PHE A 247 9.69 12.61 3.17
C PHE A 247 8.58 13.66 3.11
N ASP A 248 8.50 14.54 4.11
CA ASP A 248 7.50 15.60 4.17
C ASP A 248 7.68 16.61 3.02
N ARG A 249 8.85 17.24 2.90
CA ARG A 249 9.14 18.19 1.82
C ARG A 249 9.09 17.54 0.44
N GLY A 250 9.62 16.32 0.30
CA GLY A 250 9.57 15.59 -0.96
C GLY A 250 8.15 15.27 -1.42
N PHE A 251 7.23 15.08 -0.47
CA PHE A 251 5.80 14.91 -0.73
C PHE A 251 5.10 16.24 -1.06
N VAL A 252 5.26 17.25 -0.20
CA VAL A 252 4.58 18.56 -0.31
C VAL A 252 5.06 19.36 -1.52
N ASP A 253 6.37 19.48 -1.71
CA ASP A 253 6.98 20.23 -2.80
C ASP A 253 6.94 19.47 -4.13
N ARG A 254 6.41 18.23 -4.11
CA ARG A 254 6.32 17.33 -5.27
C ARG A 254 7.65 17.20 -6.01
N VAL A 255 8.73 16.98 -5.28
CA VAL A 255 10.07 16.83 -5.87
C VAL A 255 10.12 15.55 -6.70
N HIS A 256 10.62 15.65 -7.93
CA HIS A 256 10.79 14.51 -8.85
C HIS A 256 12.21 14.34 -9.34
N PHE A 257 12.64 13.09 -9.46
CA PHE A 257 13.89 12.70 -10.10
C PHE A 257 13.64 11.80 -11.32
N ARG A 258 14.65 11.66 -12.18
CA ARG A 258 14.59 10.74 -13.33
C ARG A 258 15.67 9.68 -13.18
N PHE A 259 15.30 8.44 -13.43
CA PHE A 259 16.20 7.29 -13.43
C PHE A 259 15.94 6.44 -14.67
N SER A 260 16.98 5.78 -15.19
CA SER A 260 16.80 4.69 -16.15
C SER A 260 16.20 3.47 -15.42
N ALA A 261 15.58 2.56 -16.18
CA ALA A 261 15.02 1.33 -15.62
C ALA A 261 16.12 0.46 -14.97
N ASP A 262 17.26 0.32 -15.62
CA ASP A 262 18.40 -0.44 -15.10
C ASP A 262 18.94 0.17 -13.79
N ARG A 263 19.12 1.49 -13.75
CA ARG A 263 19.58 2.18 -12.54
C ARG A 263 18.60 1.99 -11.37
N LEU A 264 17.30 2.00 -11.63
CA LEU A 264 16.31 1.69 -10.59
C LEU A 264 16.43 0.25 -10.11
N ALA A 265 16.59 -0.72 -11.03
CA ALA A 265 16.74 -2.12 -10.68
C ALA A 265 17.95 -2.33 -9.75
N ASP A 266 19.11 -1.75 -10.11
CA ASP A 266 20.34 -1.82 -9.32
C ASP A 266 20.17 -1.19 -7.93
N LEU A 267 19.59 0.02 -7.87
CA LEU A 267 19.41 0.73 -6.61
C LEU A 267 18.45 0.01 -5.66
N MET A 268 17.40 -0.61 -6.21
CA MET A 268 16.34 -1.28 -5.46
C MET A 268 16.71 -2.71 -5.05
N GLU A 269 17.80 -3.28 -5.57
CA GLU A 269 18.21 -4.65 -5.29
C GLU A 269 18.42 -4.92 -3.79
N CYS A 270 19.02 -3.97 -3.07
CA CYS A 270 19.23 -4.08 -1.63
C CYS A 270 17.91 -4.14 -0.82
N TRP A 271 16.77 -3.86 -1.46
CA TRP A 271 15.43 -3.94 -0.87
C TRP A 271 14.64 -5.18 -1.26
N LYS A 272 15.21 -6.14 -2.01
CA LYS A 272 14.52 -7.35 -2.49
C LYS A 272 13.78 -8.12 -1.38
N TYR A 273 14.33 -8.13 -0.16
CA TYR A 273 13.74 -8.77 1.02
C TYR A 273 13.32 -7.78 2.12
N ALA A 274 12.89 -6.56 1.74
CA ALA A 274 12.53 -5.48 2.67
C ALA A 274 11.03 -5.29 2.91
#